data_AF-A0A842QAD6-F1
#
_entry.id   AF-A0A842QAD6-F1
#
_cell.length_a   1.000
_cell.length_b   1.000
_cell.length_c   1.000
_cell.angle_alpha   90.00
_cell.angle_beta   90.00
_cell.angle_gamma   90.00
#
_symmetry.space_group_name_H-M   'P 1'
#
loop_
_entity.id
_entity.type
_entity.pdbx_description
1 polymer ?
#
loop_
_entity_poly.entity_id
_entity_poly.type
_entity_poly.pdbx_seq_one_letter_code
_entity_poly.pdbx_strand_id
1 'polypeptide(L)'
;MFSKIEKTEKKSTREARGLLDLLQEDEKKFILNIVENKGEILQSKLSKKFGKVKTFRTLEGLRKRGIVTKEKYGRTNKIKLEEDFKDILCF
;
A
#
# COMPACT_ATOMS: atom_id res chain seq x y z
N MET A 1 -7.01 34.14 -3.44
CA MET A 1 -7.39 32.90 -4.16
C MET A 1 -6.41 31.80 -3.78
N PHE A 2 -6.42 31.31 -2.53
CA PHE A 2 -5.53 30.24 -2.05
C PHE A 2 -6.18 29.36 -0.95
N SER A 3 -7.48 29.51 -0.68
CA SER A 3 -8.15 28.83 0.44
C SER A 3 -8.60 27.40 0.14
N LYS A 4 -8.17 26.80 -0.99
CA LYS A 4 -8.63 25.48 -1.44
C LYS A 4 -7.56 24.38 -1.38
N ILE A 5 -6.32 24.72 -1.00
CA ILE A 5 -5.19 23.77 -0.99
C ILE A 5 -5.01 23.13 0.39
N GLU A 6 -5.25 23.83 1.51
CA GLU A 6 -5.04 23.27 2.86
C GLU A 6 -6.15 22.33 3.37
N LYS A 7 -7.32 22.27 2.71
CA LYS A 7 -8.44 21.43 3.18
C LYS A 7 -8.37 19.97 2.69
N THR A 8 -7.49 19.65 1.73
CA THR A 8 -7.36 18.30 1.15
C THR A 8 -6.44 17.42 2.00
N GLU A 9 -5.31 17.96 2.49
CA GLU A 9 -4.28 17.23 3.25
C GLU A 9 -4.81 16.60 4.55
N LYS A 10 -5.58 17.35 5.35
CA LYS A 10 -6.05 16.88 6.67
C LYS A 10 -7.14 15.80 6.61
N LYS A 11 -7.82 15.64 5.47
CA LYS A 11 -8.92 14.68 5.32
C LYS A 11 -8.38 13.30 4.91
N SER A 12 -7.43 13.25 3.97
CA SER A 12 -6.79 12.01 3.53
C SER A 12 -6.12 11.24 4.67
N THR A 13 -5.37 11.92 5.56
CA THR A 13 -4.64 11.21 6.62
C THR A 13 -5.55 10.46 7.60
N ARG A 14 -6.75 11.00 7.89
CA ARG A 14 -7.73 10.32 8.77
C ARG A 14 -8.37 9.12 8.07
N GLU A 15 -8.72 9.28 6.80
CA GLU A 15 -9.32 8.20 6.00
C GLU A 15 -8.32 7.07 5.77
N ALA A 16 -7.07 7.39 5.42
CA ALA A 16 -5.98 6.42 5.26
C ALA A 16 -5.63 5.70 6.58
N ARG A 17 -5.61 6.40 7.73
CA ARG A 17 -5.48 5.74 9.04
C ARG A 17 -6.64 4.78 9.33
N GLY A 18 -7.88 5.17 9.04
CA GLY A 18 -9.04 4.28 9.20
C GLY A 18 -8.96 3.03 8.32
N LEU A 19 -8.42 3.17 7.09
CA LEU A 19 -8.17 2.02 6.21
C LEU A 19 -7.07 1.10 6.76
N LEU A 20 -6.03 1.64 7.41
CA LEU A 20 -5.00 0.85 8.08
C LEU A 20 -5.55 0.08 9.28
N ASP A 21 -6.46 0.69 10.05
CA ASP A 21 -7.09 0.04 11.20
C ASP A 21 -7.98 -1.14 10.77
N LEU A 22 -8.57 -1.06 9.57
CA LEU A 22 -9.40 -2.11 8.97
C LEU A 22 -8.59 -3.26 8.32
N LEU A 23 -7.26 -3.18 8.32
CA LEU A 23 -6.40 -4.24 7.80
C LEU A 23 -6.42 -5.46 8.72
N GLN A 24 -6.58 -6.63 8.13
CA GLN A 24 -6.40 -7.88 8.84
C GLN A 24 -4.91 -8.13 9.13
N GLU A 25 -4.60 -8.96 10.14
CA GLU A 25 -3.20 -9.28 10.51
C GLU A 25 -2.35 -9.74 9.32
N ASP A 26 -2.94 -10.52 8.43
CA ASP A 26 -2.26 -10.98 7.23
C ASP A 26 -1.93 -9.82 6.27
N GLU A 27 -2.82 -8.85 6.10
CA GLU A 27 -2.58 -7.68 5.25
C GLU A 27 -1.52 -6.77 5.86
N LYS A 28 -1.52 -6.61 7.19
CA LYS A 28 -0.48 -5.86 7.92
C LYS A 28 0.91 -6.43 7.69
N LYS A 29 1.07 -7.76 7.67
CA LYS A 29 2.36 -8.42 7.34
C LYS A 29 2.83 -8.08 5.93
N PHE A 30 1.91 -7.95 4.97
CA PHE A 30 2.25 -7.54 3.61
C PHE A 30 2.71 -6.08 3.57
N ILE A 31 1.97 -5.16 4.20
CA ILE A 31 2.36 -3.75 4.27
C ILE A 31 3.72 -3.60 4.94
N LEU A 32 3.96 -4.30 6.06
CA LEU A 32 5.24 -4.28 6.74
C LEU A 32 6.39 -4.67 5.79
N ASN A 33 6.21 -5.70 4.97
CA ASN A 33 7.22 -6.10 3.98
C ASN A 33 7.44 -5.02 2.91
N ILE A 34 6.40 -4.28 2.51
CA ILE A 34 6.52 -3.19 1.54
C ILE A 34 7.30 -2.02 2.19
N VAL A 35 6.95 -1.66 3.43
CA VAL A 35 7.62 -0.63 4.23
C VAL A 35 9.10 -0.96 4.44
N GLU A 36 9.43 -2.18 4.85
CA GLU A 36 10.80 -2.69 4.99
C GLU A 36 11.63 -2.58 3.70
N ASN A 37 10.97 -2.59 2.53
CA ASN A 37 11.62 -2.41 1.23
C ASN A 37 11.49 -0.96 0.71
N LYS A 38 11.45 0.04 1.60
CA LYS A 38 11.34 1.47 1.25
C LYS A 38 10.08 1.84 0.48
N GLY A 39 8.98 1.17 0.80
CA GLY A 39 7.68 1.42 0.18
C GLY A 39 7.47 0.82 -1.20
N GLU A 40 8.42 0.02 -1.69
CA GLU A 40 8.28 -0.68 -2.96
C GLU A 40 8.81 -2.12 -2.91
N ILE A 41 8.06 -3.06 -3.46
CA ILE A 41 8.47 -4.47 -3.53
C ILE A 41 7.96 -5.14 -4.80
N LEU A 42 8.70 -6.13 -5.30
CA LEU A 42 8.23 -6.94 -6.42
C LEU A 42 7.18 -7.95 -5.97
N GLN A 43 6.14 -8.13 -6.77
CA GLN A 43 5.11 -9.15 -6.57
C GLN A 43 5.72 -10.55 -6.52
N SER A 44 6.80 -10.80 -7.27
CA SER A 44 7.54 -12.07 -7.22
C SER A 44 8.19 -12.34 -5.85
N LYS A 45 8.75 -11.31 -5.19
CA LYS A 45 9.32 -11.43 -3.83
C LYS A 45 8.22 -11.78 -2.82
N LEU A 46 7.09 -11.08 -2.86
CA LEU A 46 5.94 -11.37 -1.99
C LEU A 46 5.38 -12.77 -2.26
N SER A 47 5.23 -13.16 -3.52
CA SER A 47 4.71 -14.48 -3.91
C SER A 47 5.61 -15.62 -3.45
N LYS A 48 6.93 -15.39 -3.36
CA LYS A 48 7.89 -16.37 -2.83
C LYS A 48 7.78 -16.54 -1.31
N LYS A 49 7.43 -15.47 -0.58
CA LYS A 49 7.32 -15.48 0.90
C LYS A 49 5.95 -15.94 1.40
N PHE A 50 4.87 -15.54 0.74
CA PHE A 50 3.50 -15.76 1.22
C PHE A 50 2.68 -16.70 0.31
N GLY A 51 3.21 -17.09 -0.84
CA GLY A 51 2.52 -17.91 -1.84
C GLY A 51 1.74 -17.08 -2.86
N LYS A 52 1.71 -17.55 -4.11
CA LYS A 52 1.13 -16.84 -5.27
C LYS A 52 -0.33 -16.42 -5.06
N VAL A 53 -1.17 -17.34 -4.57
CA VAL A 53 -2.62 -17.10 -4.41
C VAL A 53 -2.89 -16.09 -3.30
N LYS A 54 -2.24 -16.25 -2.13
CA LYS A 54 -2.39 -15.33 -0.99
C LYS A 54 -1.92 -13.93 -1.38
N THR A 55 -0.73 -13.83 -1.98
CA THR A 55 -0.20 -12.56 -2.49
C THR A 55 -1.15 -11.89 -3.48
N PHE A 56 -1.71 -12.62 -4.45
CA PHE A 56 -2.65 -12.03 -5.40
C PHE A 56 -3.91 -11.51 -4.71
N ARG A 57 -4.54 -12.31 -3.84
CA ARG A 57 -5.78 -11.92 -3.12
C ARG A 57 -5.54 -10.72 -2.22
N THR A 58 -4.47 -10.74 -1.42
CA THR A 58 -4.12 -9.64 -0.52
C THR A 58 -3.78 -8.37 -1.28
N LEU A 59 -2.92 -8.45 -2.30
CA LEU A 59 -2.57 -7.28 -3.11
C LEU A 59 -3.77 -6.70 -3.85
N GLU A 60 -4.73 -7.54 -4.27
CA GLU A 60 -5.93 -7.04 -4.92
C GLU A 60 -6.90 -6.39 -3.94
N GLY A 61 -6.99 -6.90 -2.70
CA GLY A 61 -7.70 -6.23 -1.60
C GLY A 61 -7.10 -4.87 -1.29
N LEU A 62 -5.78 -4.80 -1.08
CA LEU A 62 -5.06 -3.56 -0.84
C LEU A 62 -5.18 -2.57 -2.01
N ARG A 63 -5.10 -3.05 -3.26
CA ARG A 63 -5.26 -2.21 -4.45
C ARG A 63 -6.67 -1.63 -4.57
N LYS A 64 -7.70 -2.45 -4.31
CA LYS A 64 -9.09 -1.99 -4.33
C LYS A 64 -9.38 -0.94 -3.27
N ARG A 65 -8.65 -0.96 -2.15
CA ARG A 65 -8.75 0.02 -1.07
C ARG A 65 -7.91 1.28 -1.31
N GLY A 66 -7.16 1.38 -2.41
CA GLY A 66 -6.25 2.51 -2.70
C GLY A 66 -4.86 2.38 -2.09
N ILE A 67 -4.69 1.55 -1.05
CA ILE A 67 -3.47 1.46 -0.23
C ILE A 67 -2.19 1.18 -1.04
N VAL A 68 -2.28 0.34 -2.08
CA VAL A 68 -1.13 -0.01 -2.92
C VAL A 68 -1.46 0.09 -4.40
N THR A 69 -0.46 0.45 -5.18
CA THR A 69 -0.51 0.48 -6.63
C THR A 69 0.33 -0.64 -7.24
N LYS A 70 -0.08 -1.10 -8.42
CA LYS A 70 0.65 -2.11 -9.21
C LYS A 70 1.18 -1.44 -10.46
N GLU A 71 2.50 -1.45 -10.62
CA GLU A 71 3.16 -1.02 -11.83
C GLU A 71 3.80 -2.21 -12.54
N LYS A 72 3.75 -2.23 -13.87
CA LYS A 72 4.41 -3.27 -14.65
C LYS A 72 5.93 -3.10 -14.55
N TYR A 73 6.64 -4.14 -14.12
CA TYR A 73 8.10 -4.14 -14.00
C TYR A 73 8.70 -5.39 -14.66
N GLY A 74 9.02 -5.27 -15.94
CA GLY A 74 9.54 -6.38 -16.74
C GLY A 74 8.55 -7.55 -16.80
N ARG A 75 8.96 -8.71 -16.26
CA ARG A 75 8.18 -9.96 -16.21
C ARG A 75 7.28 -10.09 -14.97
N THR A 76 7.33 -9.13 -14.05
CA THR A 76 6.52 -9.13 -12.82
C THR A 76 5.91 -7.75 -12.59
N ASN A 77 5.09 -7.61 -11.57
CA ASN A 77 4.58 -6.30 -11.17
C ASN A 77 5.40 -5.80 -9.97
N LYS A 78 5.74 -4.52 -9.98
CA LYS A 78 6.21 -3.80 -8.81
C LYS A 78 4.98 -3.30 -8.06
N ILE A 79 4.97 -3.51 -6.75
CA ILE A 79 3.96 -3.03 -5.82
C ILE A 79 4.55 -1.83 -5.11
N LYS A 80 3.83 -0.71 -5.12
CA LYS A 80 4.20 0.52 -4.42
C LYS A 80 3.12 0.90 -3.43
N LEU A 81 3.52 1.46 -2.29
CA LEU A 81 2.58 2.17 -1.41
C LEU A 81 2.14 3.48 -2.06
N GLU A 82 0.86 3.81 -1.90
CA GLU A 82 0.33 5.12 -2.28
C GLU A 82 0.90 6.22 -1.36
N GLU A 83 0.96 7.45 -1.87
CA GLU A 83 1.57 8.61 -1.21
C GLU A 83 0.94 8.89 0.16
N ASP A 84 -0.39 8.89 0.24
CA ASP A 84 -1.16 9.04 1.48
C ASP A 84 -0.70 8.09 2.60
N PHE A 85 -0.25 6.89 2.24
CA PHE A 85 0.22 5.88 3.20
C PHE A 85 1.72 5.97 3.46
N LYS A 86 2.51 6.51 2.53
CA LYS A 86 3.93 6.79 2.76
C LYS A 86 4.11 7.83 3.85
N ASP A 87 3.32 8.89 3.82
CA ASP A 87 3.39 9.96 4.82
C ASP A 87 2.99 9.48 6.22
N ILE A 88 2.04 8.53 6.30
CA ILE A 88 1.62 7.93 7.57
C ILE A 88 2.66 6.96 8.11
N LEU A 89 3.30 6.17 7.23
CA LEU A 89 4.24 5.12 7.61
C LEU A 89 5.70 5.61 7.67
N CYS A 90 5.96 6.85 7.27
CA CYS A 90 7.18 7.65 7.48
C CYS A 90 8.49 6.85 7.31
N PHE A 91 8.81 6.50 6.06
CA PHE A 91 10.04 5.79 5.68
C PHE A 91 10.67 6.37 4.42
#